data_AF-A0A964EDQ8-F1
#
_entry.id   AF-A0A964EDQ8-F1
#
_cell.length_a   1.000
_cell.length_b   1.000
_cell.length_c   1.000
_cell.angle_alpha   90.00
_cell.angle_beta   90.00
_cell.angle_gamma   90.00
#
_symmetry.space_group_name_H-M   'P 1'
#
loop_
_entity.id
_entity.type
_entity.pdbx_description
1 polymer ?
#
loop_
_entity_poly.entity_id
_entity_poly.type
_entity_poly.pdbx_seq_one_letter_code
_entity_poly.pdbx_strand_id
1 'polypeptide(L)'
;MKDIELLNSVSHLDTSEAFFKNFIIAGRTLIIPYVNAGINWHPLNTGDQMKYINKCYVAFQQVKYLGYYHGKLRSQIDLIGEDQGGDMVCMGGSNLDEDTDMHEFYIKAEIEFFQFLPSTSIRSAMWFPRDTPYFPQNMESAEVNSFFNGDLMPQNIKSLIIPGL
;
A
#
# COMPACT_ATOMS: atom_id res chain seq x y z
N MET A 1 3.49 4.52 23.62
CA MET A 1 3.41 5.26 22.33
C MET A 1 4.23 4.58 21.24
N LYS A 2 5.43 4.06 21.53
CA LYS A 2 6.23 3.21 20.61
C LYS A 2 5.51 1.97 20.06
N ASP A 3 4.59 1.38 20.82
CA ASP A 3 3.95 0.12 20.41
C ASP A 3 2.95 0.29 19.25
N ILE A 4 2.37 1.49 19.09
CA ILE A 4 1.41 1.79 18.01
C ILE A 4 2.14 2.05 16.69
N GLU A 5 3.33 2.64 16.74
CA GLU A 5 4.18 2.84 15.55
C GLU A 5 4.74 1.52 15.04
N LEU A 6 5.18 0.62 15.94
CA LEU A 6 5.61 -0.74 15.59
C LEU A 6 4.49 -1.58 14.95
N LEU A 7 3.24 -1.40 15.42
CA LEU A 7 2.06 -2.07 14.88
C LEU A 7 1.69 -1.64 13.46
N ASN A 8 2.19 -0.50 13.00
CA ASN A 8 1.79 0.10 11.73
C ASN A 8 3.00 0.31 10.81
N SER A 9 4.18 -0.21 11.14
CA SER A 9 5.38 -0.09 10.30
C SER A 9 5.22 -0.85 8.99
N VAL A 10 5.58 -0.22 7.87
CA VAL A 10 5.46 -0.81 6.53
C VAL A 10 6.44 -1.97 6.34
N SER A 11 7.54 -2.02 7.13
CA SER A 11 8.55 -3.09 7.11
C SER A 11 8.02 -4.52 7.30
N HIS A 12 6.79 -4.69 7.79
CA HIS A 12 6.15 -5.98 8.01
C HIS A 12 5.06 -6.32 6.99
N LEU A 13 4.86 -5.45 5.99
CA LEU A 13 3.95 -5.71 4.90
C LEU A 13 4.67 -6.38 3.74
N ASP A 14 4.12 -7.50 3.29
CA ASP A 14 4.44 -8.10 2.01
C ASP A 14 3.39 -7.65 1.00
N THR A 15 3.81 -6.94 -0.05
CA THR A 15 2.89 -6.43 -1.08
C THR A 15 3.09 -7.08 -2.44
N SER A 16 3.92 -8.12 -2.54
CA SER A 16 4.20 -8.82 -3.81
C SER A 16 2.91 -9.34 -4.48
N GLU A 17 2.03 -9.95 -3.69
CA GLU A 17 0.74 -10.49 -4.15
C GLU A 17 -0.44 -9.51 -3.93
N ALA A 18 -0.14 -8.27 -3.55
CA ALA A 18 -1.19 -7.28 -3.27
C ALA A 18 -1.76 -6.68 -4.57
N PHE A 19 -2.93 -6.08 -4.47
CA PHE A 19 -3.56 -5.31 -5.54
C PHE A 19 -3.66 -3.85 -5.11
N PHE A 20 -3.39 -2.94 -6.04
CA PHE A 20 -3.55 -1.51 -5.79
C PHE A 20 -4.15 -0.82 -7.02
N LYS A 21 -4.53 0.44 -6.82
CA LYS A 21 -4.91 1.39 -7.87
C LYS A 21 -4.10 2.66 -7.72
N ASN A 22 -4.29 3.62 -8.61
CA ASN A 22 -3.64 4.94 -8.64
C ASN A 22 -3.14 5.43 -7.27
N PHE A 23 -1.87 5.83 -7.25
CA PHE A 23 -1.29 6.52 -6.12
C PHE A 23 -1.99 7.84 -5.85
N ILE A 24 -2.13 8.16 -4.57
CA ILE A 24 -2.59 9.47 -4.14
C ILE A 24 -1.37 10.26 -3.72
N ILE A 25 -1.02 11.28 -4.49
CA ILE A 25 0.14 12.15 -4.25
C ILE A 25 -0.36 13.54 -3.86
N ALA A 26 0.08 14.04 -2.71
CA ALA A 26 -0.25 15.37 -2.22
C ALA A 26 0.98 16.03 -1.58
N GLY A 27 1.62 16.96 -2.30
CA GLY A 27 2.87 17.56 -1.84
C GLY A 27 3.96 16.51 -1.68
N ARG A 28 4.43 16.30 -0.44
CA ARG A 28 5.41 15.25 -0.07
C ARG A 28 4.78 14.03 0.58
N THR A 29 3.48 13.84 0.41
CA THR A 29 2.74 12.69 0.90
C THR A 29 2.42 11.77 -0.27
N LEU A 30 2.64 10.47 -0.08
CA LEU A 30 2.23 9.39 -0.96
C LEU A 30 1.33 8.43 -0.18
N ILE A 31 0.15 8.13 -0.70
CA ILE A 31 -0.77 7.14 -0.14
C ILE A 31 -1.09 6.10 -1.20
N ILE A 32 -1.04 4.83 -0.81
CA ILE A 32 -1.30 3.68 -1.67
C ILE A 32 -2.43 2.84 -1.03
N PRO A 33 -3.61 2.75 -1.67
CA PRO A 33 -4.64 1.83 -1.23
C PRO A 33 -4.29 0.40 -1.66
N TYR A 34 -4.22 -0.51 -0.71
CA TYR A 34 -3.91 -1.91 -0.95
C TYR A 34 -5.06 -2.82 -0.59
N VAL A 35 -5.24 -3.84 -1.43
CA VAL A 35 -5.98 -5.07 -1.15
C VAL A 35 -5.00 -6.23 -1.12
N ASN A 36 -5.24 -7.22 -0.26
CA ASN A 36 -4.42 -8.43 -0.17
C ASN A 36 -2.95 -8.20 0.28
N ALA A 37 -2.70 -7.18 1.10
CA ALA A 37 -1.37 -7.02 1.70
C ALA A 37 -1.10 -8.17 2.69
N GLY A 38 0.01 -8.86 2.49
CA GLY A 38 0.51 -9.93 3.35
C GLY A 38 1.12 -9.37 4.64
N ILE A 39 0.95 -10.10 5.73
CA ILE A 39 1.64 -9.89 7.00
C ILE A 39 2.20 -11.23 7.50
N ASN A 40 3.51 -11.27 7.73
CA ASN A 40 4.17 -12.32 8.51
C ASN A 40 4.94 -11.68 9.67
N TRP A 41 5.09 -12.41 10.78
CA TRP A 41 5.82 -11.94 11.97
C TRP A 41 5.42 -10.53 12.44
N HIS A 42 4.15 -10.20 12.26
CA HIS A 42 3.55 -8.94 12.63
C HIS A 42 2.84 -9.12 13.98
N PRO A 43 2.71 -8.12 14.86
CA PRO A 43 1.99 -8.32 16.12
C PRO A 43 0.51 -8.73 15.93
N LEU A 44 -0.07 -8.47 14.75
CA LEU A 44 -1.41 -8.95 14.36
C LEU A 44 -1.43 -10.35 13.74
N ASN A 45 -0.26 -10.88 13.39
CA ASN A 45 -0.07 -12.23 12.92
C ASN A 45 1.21 -12.82 13.52
N THR A 46 1.11 -13.26 14.79
CA THR A 46 2.22 -13.84 15.55
C THR A 46 2.57 -15.27 15.15
N GLY A 47 1.83 -15.86 14.21
CA GLY A 47 2.13 -17.16 13.63
C GLY A 47 3.25 -17.11 12.59
N ASP A 48 3.66 -18.28 12.13
CA ASP A 48 4.66 -18.45 11.07
C ASP A 48 4.06 -18.44 9.65
N GLN A 49 2.75 -18.62 9.54
CA GLN A 49 2.02 -18.59 8.28
C GLN A 49 1.66 -17.17 7.87
N MET A 50 1.86 -16.84 6.60
CA MET A 50 1.38 -15.59 6.00
C MET A 50 -0.14 -15.45 6.17
N LYS A 51 -0.60 -14.23 6.50
CA LYS A 51 -2.01 -13.85 6.44
C LYS A 51 -2.18 -12.61 5.60
N TYR A 52 -3.39 -12.42 5.08
CA TYR A 52 -3.69 -11.35 4.15
C TYR A 52 -4.75 -10.42 4.72
N ILE A 53 -4.41 -9.14 4.71
CA ILE A 53 -5.28 -8.03 5.03
C ILE A 53 -6.17 -7.77 3.82
N ASN A 54 -7.49 -7.68 4.02
CA ASN A 54 -8.41 -7.41 2.91
C ASN A 54 -8.19 -6.02 2.30
N LYS A 55 -8.06 -4.98 3.14
CA LYS A 55 -7.92 -3.58 2.74
C LYS A 55 -7.08 -2.81 3.76
N CYS A 56 -6.12 -2.02 3.28
CA CYS A 56 -5.40 -1.05 4.08
C CYS A 56 -4.92 0.12 3.23
N TYR A 57 -4.62 1.25 3.87
CA TYR A 57 -3.86 2.32 3.24
C TYR A 57 -2.42 2.24 3.72
N VAL A 58 -1.45 2.35 2.81
CA VAL A 58 -0.05 2.58 3.15
C VAL A 58 0.25 4.05 2.87
N ALA A 59 0.85 4.75 3.82
CA ALA A 59 1.12 6.17 3.74
C ALA A 59 2.60 6.45 4.02
N PHE A 60 3.15 7.34 3.21
CA PHE A 60 4.51 7.86 3.33
C PHE A 60 4.44 9.38 3.38
N GLN A 61 5.10 10.00 4.34
CA GLN A 61 5.18 11.46 4.45
C GLN A 61 6.63 11.94 4.37
N GLN A 62 6.79 13.17 3.90
CA GLN A 62 8.11 13.73 3.58
C GLN A 62 8.88 12.81 2.63
N VAL A 63 8.21 12.35 1.58
CA VAL A 63 8.81 11.54 0.52
C VAL A 63 9.98 12.32 -0.10
N LYS A 64 11.14 11.66 -0.12
CA LYS A 64 12.43 12.11 -0.65
C LYS A 64 12.87 11.38 -1.90
N TYR A 65 12.17 10.30 -2.26
CA TYR A 65 12.43 9.51 -3.47
C TYR A 65 11.26 8.57 -3.73
N LEU A 66 10.87 8.45 -5.00
CA LEU A 66 9.96 7.43 -5.52
C LEU A 66 10.54 6.91 -6.84
N GLY A 67 11.00 5.67 -6.85
CA GLY A 67 11.50 4.96 -8.03
C GLY A 67 10.53 3.88 -8.49
N TYR A 68 10.53 3.60 -9.79
CA TYR A 68 9.71 2.56 -10.42
C TYR A 68 10.59 1.61 -11.24
N TYR A 69 10.38 0.29 -11.10
CA TYR A 69 11.20 -0.73 -11.78
C TYR A 69 10.41 -1.40 -12.91
N HIS A 70 10.43 -0.84 -14.13
CA HIS A 70 10.23 -1.61 -15.35
C HIS A 70 10.90 -0.96 -16.58
N GLY A 71 11.76 -1.73 -17.26
CA GLY A 71 11.94 -1.67 -18.73
C GLY A 71 12.58 -0.46 -19.42
N LYS A 72 13.19 0.52 -18.71
CA LYS A 72 13.73 1.80 -19.24
C LYS A 72 12.78 3.01 -19.15
N LEU A 73 11.94 3.10 -18.13
CA LEU A 73 11.53 4.41 -17.61
C LEU A 73 12.20 4.66 -16.27
N ARG A 74 13.49 5.02 -16.34
CA ARG A 74 14.11 5.92 -15.35
C ARG A 74 13.59 7.35 -15.58
N SER A 75 12.29 7.51 -15.85
CA SER A 75 11.62 8.76 -15.51
C SER A 75 11.45 8.63 -14.00
N GLN A 76 12.33 9.17 -13.16
CA GLN A 76 12.30 10.61 -12.89
C GLN A 76 10.90 11.17 -13.17
N ILE A 77 9.88 10.57 -12.53
CA ILE A 77 8.87 11.42 -11.92
C ILE A 77 9.72 12.32 -11.03
N ASP A 78 9.94 13.57 -11.45
CA ASP A 78 10.66 14.61 -10.70
C ASP A 78 9.85 14.98 -9.45
N LEU A 79 9.62 14.01 -8.58
CA LEU A 79 9.10 14.19 -7.24
C LEU A 79 10.24 13.90 -6.28
N ILE A 80 11.12 14.91 -6.22
CA ILE A 80 11.98 15.26 -5.09
C ILE A 80 13.25 14.40 -4.96
N GLY A 81 14.40 14.91 -5.40
CA GLY A 81 15.73 14.54 -4.89
C GLY A 81 16.57 13.54 -5.72
N GLU A 82 17.90 13.61 -5.53
CA GLU A 82 18.86 12.59 -5.95
C GLU A 82 18.89 11.44 -4.94
N ASP A 83 19.17 10.21 -5.41
CA ASP A 83 19.44 9.07 -4.53
C ASP A 83 20.71 9.34 -3.69
N GLN A 84 20.50 9.59 -2.39
CA GLN A 84 21.57 9.89 -1.44
C GLN A 84 22.05 8.66 -0.64
N GLY A 85 21.66 7.44 -1.05
CA GLY A 85 21.90 6.21 -0.30
C GLY A 85 21.03 6.08 0.95
N GLY A 86 21.08 4.92 1.62
CA GLY A 86 20.27 4.58 2.81
C GLY A 86 19.09 3.66 2.51
N ASP A 87 18.35 3.29 3.57
CA ASP A 87 17.27 2.32 3.46
C ASP A 87 16.08 2.87 2.65
N MET A 88 15.59 2.04 1.72
CA MET A 88 14.38 2.31 0.93
C MET A 88 13.37 1.20 1.19
N VAL A 89 12.10 1.56 1.22
CA VAL A 89 11.02 0.57 1.28
C VAL A 89 10.71 0.11 -0.14
N CYS A 90 10.78 -1.20 -0.36
CA CYS A 90 10.28 -1.82 -1.58
C CYS A 90 8.80 -2.14 -1.39
N MET A 91 7.95 -1.60 -2.26
CA MET A 91 6.53 -1.87 -2.33
C MET A 91 6.21 -2.44 -3.71
N GLY A 92 5.16 -3.24 -3.82
CA GLY A 92 4.75 -3.73 -5.12
C GLY A 92 3.28 -4.09 -5.21
N GLY A 93 2.97 -4.95 -6.17
CA GLY A 93 1.64 -5.52 -6.37
C GLY A 93 1.15 -5.39 -7.80
N SER A 94 -0.05 -5.90 -8.06
CA SER A 94 -0.73 -5.77 -9.34
C SER A 94 -1.54 -4.47 -9.39
N ASN A 95 -1.22 -3.60 -10.35
CA ASN A 95 -2.04 -2.40 -10.62
C ASN A 95 -3.34 -2.84 -11.29
N LEU A 96 -4.48 -2.44 -10.72
CA LEU A 96 -5.81 -2.77 -11.27
C LEU A 96 -6.29 -1.76 -12.32
N ASP A 97 -5.64 -0.61 -12.46
CA ASP A 97 -5.99 0.41 -13.47
C ASP A 97 -5.33 0.16 -14.83
N GLU A 98 -4.31 -0.70 -14.88
CA GLU A 98 -3.55 -1.03 -16.09
C GLU A 98 -3.55 -2.55 -16.32
N ASP A 99 -3.63 -2.98 -17.58
CA ASP A 99 -3.44 -4.38 -17.99
C ASP A 99 -1.93 -4.70 -18.12
N THR A 100 -1.18 -4.39 -17.08
CA THR A 100 0.27 -4.61 -16.99
C THR A 100 0.61 -5.47 -15.79
N ASP A 101 1.75 -6.16 -15.87
CA ASP A 101 2.26 -7.03 -14.81
C ASP A 101 2.54 -6.29 -13.48
N MET A 102 2.92 -7.07 -12.47
CA MET A 102 3.34 -6.60 -11.14
C MET A 102 4.27 -5.40 -11.23
N HIS A 103 3.92 -4.36 -10.48
CA HIS A 103 4.70 -3.15 -10.37
C HIS A 103 5.55 -3.21 -9.11
N GLU A 104 6.84 -2.86 -9.20
CA GLU A 104 7.71 -2.66 -8.04
C GLU A 104 8.15 -1.20 -7.93
N PHE A 105 8.08 -0.68 -6.71
CA PHE A 105 8.37 0.70 -6.38
C PHE A 105 9.34 0.78 -5.21
N TYR A 106 10.25 1.75 -5.26
CA TYR A 106 11.17 2.04 -4.16
C TYR A 106 10.88 3.42 -3.60
N ILE A 107 10.64 3.49 -2.30
CA ILE A 107 10.20 4.72 -1.64
C ILE A 107 11.18 5.05 -0.53
N LYS A 108 11.57 6.33 -0.47
CA LYS A 108 12.29 6.89 0.67
C LYS A 108 11.46 8.01 1.27
N ALA A 109 11.17 7.90 2.56
CA ALA A 109 10.34 8.86 3.30
C ALA A 109 10.89 9.06 4.72
N GLU A 110 10.45 10.11 5.43
CA GLU A 110 10.80 10.28 6.85
C GLU A 110 9.81 9.56 7.77
N ILE A 111 8.58 9.40 7.31
CA ILE A 111 7.50 8.74 8.05
C ILE A 111 6.84 7.76 7.09
N GLU A 112 6.66 6.54 7.57
CA GLU A 112 5.94 5.48 6.89
C GLU A 112 5.01 4.77 7.87
N PHE A 113 3.82 4.45 7.43
CA PHE A 113 2.91 3.61 8.19
C PHE A 113 1.84 3.01 7.28
N PHE A 114 1.16 1.97 7.76
CA PHE A 114 -0.10 1.55 7.19
C PHE A 114 -1.26 1.74 8.17
N GLN A 115 -2.46 1.89 7.63
CA GLN A 115 -3.67 2.14 8.37
C GLN A 115 -4.75 1.17 7.94
N PHE A 116 -5.30 0.48 8.94
CA PHE A 116 -6.50 -0.33 8.77
C PHE A 116 -7.76 0.49 8.73
N LEU A 117 -8.75 -0.04 8.03
CA LEU A 117 -10.13 0.39 8.13
C LEU A 117 -10.80 -0.32 9.32
N PRO A 118 -11.87 0.26 9.91
CA PRO A 118 -12.68 -0.46 10.90
C PRO A 118 -13.25 -1.79 10.38
N SER A 119 -13.48 -1.91 9.07
CA SER A 119 -13.94 -3.13 8.39
C SER A 119 -12.81 -4.06 7.93
N THR A 120 -11.57 -3.84 8.40
CA THR A 120 -10.44 -4.68 8.01
C THR A 120 -10.61 -6.09 8.54
N SER A 121 -10.34 -7.07 7.68
CA SER A 121 -10.35 -8.49 7.99
C SER A 121 -9.01 -9.10 7.60
N ILE A 122 -8.53 -10.02 8.43
CA ILE A 122 -7.27 -10.75 8.22
C ILE A 122 -7.60 -12.23 8.14
N ARG A 123 -7.13 -12.92 7.10
CA ARG A 123 -7.33 -14.38 6.95
C ARG A 123 -6.15 -15.04 6.24
N SER A 124 -6.06 -16.36 6.30
CA SER A 124 -4.99 -17.12 5.62
C SER A 124 -5.18 -17.23 4.10
N ALA A 125 -6.40 -17.06 3.60
CA ALA A 125 -6.68 -17.08 2.16
C ALA A 125 -6.55 -15.69 1.53
N MET A 126 -5.96 -15.62 0.33
CA MET A 126 -5.81 -14.36 -0.41
C MET A 126 -7.16 -13.70 -0.74
N TRP A 127 -7.13 -12.38 -0.88
CA TRP A 127 -8.25 -11.54 -1.30
C TRP A 127 -8.11 -11.18 -2.77
N PHE A 128 -9.14 -11.49 -3.56
CA PHE A 128 -9.16 -11.22 -4.99
C PHE A 128 -10.23 -10.16 -5.28
N PRO A 129 -9.85 -8.91 -5.58
CA PRO A 129 -10.79 -7.82 -5.86
C PRO A 129 -11.42 -7.89 -7.26
N ARG A 130 -10.85 -8.71 -8.15
CA ARG A 130 -11.35 -9.02 -9.49
C ARG A 130 -10.98 -10.46 -9.85
N ASP A 131 -11.56 -10.98 -10.92
CA ASP A 131 -11.12 -12.25 -11.50
C ASP A 131 -9.66 -12.15 -11.97
N THR A 132 -8.90 -13.20 -11.70
CA THR A 132 -7.53 -13.40 -12.20
C THR A 132 -7.51 -14.67 -13.07
N PRO A 133 -6.47 -14.91 -13.89
CA PRO A 133 -6.41 -16.13 -14.71
C PRO A 133 -6.52 -17.44 -13.92
N TYR A 134 -6.14 -17.44 -12.64
CA TYR A 134 -6.04 -18.64 -11.80
C TYR A 134 -7.05 -18.69 -10.65
N PHE A 135 -7.59 -17.54 -10.24
CA PHE A 135 -8.45 -17.42 -9.06
C PHE A 135 -9.64 -16.50 -9.33
N PRO A 136 -10.87 -16.91 -8.97
CA PRO A 136 -12.05 -16.06 -9.09
C PRO A 136 -12.04 -14.94 -8.04
N GLN A 137 -12.71 -13.85 -8.35
CA GLN A 137 -13.01 -12.78 -7.41
C GLN A 137 -13.69 -13.34 -6.15
N ASN A 138 -13.29 -12.85 -4.97
CA ASN A 138 -13.86 -13.27 -3.70
C ASN A 138 -14.18 -12.11 -2.73
N MET A 139 -14.29 -10.91 -3.29
CA MET A 139 -14.69 -9.67 -2.63
C MET A 139 -15.89 -9.06 -3.35
N GLU A 140 -16.72 -8.28 -2.67
CA GLU A 140 -17.86 -7.60 -3.31
C GLU A 140 -17.38 -6.40 -4.13
N SER A 141 -17.74 -6.33 -5.42
CA SER A 141 -17.25 -5.27 -6.34
C SER A 141 -17.60 -3.87 -5.84
N ALA A 142 -18.80 -3.68 -5.27
CA ALA A 142 -19.22 -2.38 -4.75
C ALA A 142 -18.33 -1.92 -3.59
N GLU A 143 -17.95 -2.83 -2.69
CA GLU A 143 -17.08 -2.55 -1.54
C GLU A 143 -15.65 -2.23 -1.99
N VAL A 144 -15.12 -2.99 -2.96
CA VAL A 144 -13.81 -2.75 -3.56
C VAL A 144 -13.76 -1.39 -4.26
N ASN A 145 -14.80 -1.05 -5.03
CA ASN A 145 -14.88 0.23 -5.72
C ASN A 145 -14.95 1.40 -4.74
N SER A 146 -15.80 1.33 -3.71
CA SER A 146 -15.87 2.37 -2.67
C SER A 146 -14.56 2.52 -1.89
N PHE A 147 -13.82 1.43 -1.68
CA PHE A 147 -12.49 1.51 -1.08
C PHE A 147 -11.52 2.30 -1.95
N PHE A 148 -11.35 1.91 -3.22
CA PHE A 148 -10.39 2.58 -4.11
C PHE A 148 -10.79 4.00 -4.50
N ASN A 149 -12.09 4.33 -4.51
CA ASN A 149 -12.57 5.70 -4.72
C ASN A 149 -12.33 6.63 -3.49
N GLY A 150 -11.84 6.08 -2.37
CA GLY A 150 -11.59 6.85 -1.15
C GLY A 150 -12.81 7.10 -0.27
N ASP A 151 -13.98 6.55 -0.61
CA ASP A 151 -15.21 6.67 0.20
C ASP A 151 -14.98 6.15 1.62
N LEU A 152 -14.20 5.06 1.72
CA LEU A 152 -13.87 4.38 2.97
C LEU A 152 -12.57 4.88 3.61
N MET A 153 -11.97 5.97 3.11
CA MET A 153 -10.70 6.46 3.62
C MET A 153 -10.85 7.03 5.05
N PRO A 154 -10.05 6.56 6.03
CA PRO A 154 -10.05 7.08 7.39
C PRO A 154 -9.67 8.57 7.46
N GLN A 155 -10.20 9.29 8.46
CA GLN A 155 -9.96 10.74 8.59
C GLN A 155 -8.48 11.10 8.77
N ASN A 156 -7.72 10.27 9.50
CA ASN A 156 -6.29 10.48 9.67
C ASN A 156 -5.47 10.28 8.39
N ILE A 157 -6.01 9.58 7.38
CA ILE A 157 -5.41 9.50 6.03
C ILE A 157 -5.86 10.70 5.19
N LYS A 158 -7.14 11.08 5.27
CA LYS A 158 -7.70 12.25 4.56
C LYS A 158 -6.96 13.55 4.92
N SER A 159 -6.66 13.75 6.20
CA SER A 159 -5.95 14.95 6.68
C SER A 159 -4.51 15.08 6.15
N LEU A 160 -3.91 14.01 5.62
CA LEU A 160 -2.58 14.05 5.01
C LEU A 160 -2.60 14.63 3.59
N ILE A 161 -3.77 14.61 2.94
CA ILE A 161 -3.98 15.05 1.56
C ILE A 161 -4.50 16.50 1.55
N ILE A 162 -5.31 16.87 2.54
CA ILE A 162 -5.93 18.19 2.68
C ILE A 162 -5.48 18.80 4.01
N PRO A 163 -4.48 19.71 4.01
CA PRO A 163 -4.05 20.38 5.24
C PRO A 163 -5.19 21.25 5.81
N GLY A 164 -5.63 20.97 7.04
CA GLY A 164 -6.60 21.80 7.78
C GLY A 164 -8.02 21.24 7.92
N LEU A 165 -8.23 19.95 7.63
CA LEU A 165 -9.42 19.18 8.05
C LEU A 165 -9.16 18.40 9.35
#